data_AF-Q9ZP51-F1
#
_entry.id   AF-Q9ZP51-F1
#
_cell.length_a   1.000
_cell.length_b   1.000
_cell.length_c   1.000
_cell.angle_alpha   90.00
_cell.angle_beta   90.00
_cell.angle_gamma   90.00
#
_symmetry.space_group_name_H-M   'P 1'
#
loop_
_entity.id
_entity.type
_entity.pdbx_description
1 polymer ?
#
loop_
_entity_poly.entity_id
_entity_poly.type
_entity_poly.pdbx_seq_one_letter_code
_entity_poly.pdbx_strand_id
1 'polypeptide(L)'
;MMMRFLAAVVIMSSAMAVGLVSAQRCGSLGGGGTCPGLRCCSIWGWCGDSEPYCGPSCETNCWDDERSDHRCGAAVGNPPCGQDRCCSVHGWCGGGWDYCFGENCQYRCSSS
;
A
#
# COMPACT_ATOMS: atom_id res chain seq x y z
N MET A 1 2.15 54.59 0.36
CA MET A 1 2.60 53.59 -0.63
C MET A 1 2.68 52.13 -0.12
N MET A 2 2.50 51.83 1.18
CA MET A 2 2.73 50.46 1.71
C MET A 2 1.59 49.45 1.46
N MET A 3 0.33 49.91 1.33
CA MET A 3 -0.84 49.01 1.29
C MET A 3 -1.08 48.31 -0.07
N ARG A 4 -0.44 48.79 -1.14
CA ARG A 4 -0.59 48.20 -2.49
C ARG A 4 0.34 47.02 -2.74
N PHE A 5 1.41 46.90 -1.94
CA PHE A 5 2.35 45.79 -2.01
C PHE A 5 1.88 44.57 -1.20
N LEU A 6 1.12 44.80 -0.12
CA LEU A 6 0.59 43.71 0.71
C LEU A 6 -0.44 42.86 -0.05
N ALA A 7 -1.27 43.46 -0.90
CA ALA A 7 -2.25 42.72 -1.69
C ALA A 7 -1.61 41.82 -2.76
N ALA A 8 -0.48 42.22 -3.35
CA ALA A 8 0.19 41.45 -4.39
C ALA A 8 0.96 40.23 -3.85
N VAL A 9 1.47 40.31 -2.61
CA VAL A 9 2.24 39.21 -1.99
C VAL A 9 1.33 38.06 -1.57
N VAL A 10 0.09 38.33 -1.14
CA VAL A 10 -0.86 37.28 -0.71
C VAL A 10 -1.32 36.41 -1.88
N ILE A 11 -1.35 36.95 -3.11
CA ILE A 11 -1.83 36.23 -4.30
C ILE A 11 -0.78 35.24 -4.83
N MET A 12 0.51 35.45 -4.55
CA MET A 12 1.58 34.53 -4.98
C MET A 12 1.82 33.34 -4.02
N SER A 13 1.28 33.38 -2.80
CA SER A 13 1.54 32.35 -1.78
C SER A 13 0.55 31.18 -1.79
N SER A 14 -0.52 31.22 -2.57
CA SER A 14 -1.43 30.07 -2.73
C SER A 14 -1.03 29.18 -3.91
N ALA A 15 0.23 28.75 -3.94
CA ALA A 15 0.57 27.53 -4.65
C ALA A 15 -0.14 26.40 -3.89
N MET A 16 -1.34 26.08 -4.33
CA MET A 16 -2.05 24.87 -3.90
C MET A 16 -1.08 23.73 -4.14
N ALA A 17 -0.54 23.17 -3.06
CA ALA A 17 0.14 21.89 -3.10
C ALA A 17 -0.91 20.89 -3.57
N VAL A 18 -1.04 20.73 -4.89
CA VAL A 18 -1.79 19.63 -5.48
C VAL A 18 -0.95 18.42 -5.13
N GLY A 19 -1.26 17.81 -3.98
CA GLY A 19 -0.68 16.53 -3.61
C GLY A 19 -0.99 15.59 -4.76
N LEU A 20 0.02 15.28 -5.57
CA LEU A 20 -0.08 14.27 -6.59
C LEU A 20 -0.32 12.97 -5.82
N VAL A 21 -1.58 12.58 -5.66
CA VAL A 21 -1.94 11.20 -5.33
C VAL A 21 -1.56 10.41 -6.58
N SER A 22 -0.26 10.13 -6.75
CA SER A 22 0.16 9.16 -7.74
C SER A 22 -0.38 7.83 -7.22
N ALA A 23 -1.44 7.32 -7.83
CA ALA A 23 -1.75 5.92 -7.64
C ALA A 23 -0.47 5.14 -8.01
N GLN A 24 0.10 4.40 -7.06
CA GLN A 24 1.38 3.74 -7.28
C GLN A 24 1.22 2.70 -8.40
N ARG A 25 2.01 2.88 -9.45
CA ARG A 25 2.15 1.92 -10.55
C ARG A 25 3.02 0.76 -10.11
N CYS A 26 2.69 -0.44 -10.54
CA CYS A 26 3.41 -1.67 -10.18
C CYS A 26 3.41 -2.68 -11.33
N GLY A 27 4.17 -3.76 -11.17
CA GLY A 27 4.16 -4.90 -12.08
C GLY A 27 4.67 -4.56 -13.48
N SER A 28 4.34 -5.42 -14.43
CA SER A 28 4.75 -5.35 -15.83
C SER A 28 4.42 -4.00 -16.48
N LEU A 29 3.24 -3.44 -16.19
CA LEU A 29 2.80 -2.15 -16.72
C LEU A 29 3.31 -0.94 -15.90
N GLY A 30 3.94 -1.18 -14.76
CA GLY A 30 4.55 -0.18 -13.88
C GLY A 30 6.08 -0.23 -13.86
N GLY A 31 6.71 -0.86 -14.86
CA GLY A 31 8.17 -0.95 -14.94
C GLY A 31 8.80 -1.91 -13.93
N GLY A 32 8.07 -2.93 -13.49
CA GLY A 32 8.52 -3.90 -12.47
C GLY A 32 8.45 -3.37 -11.04
N GLY A 33 7.79 -2.23 -10.81
CA GLY A 33 7.62 -1.65 -9.48
C GLY A 33 6.82 -2.56 -8.55
N THR A 34 7.15 -2.54 -7.26
CA THR A 34 6.40 -3.23 -6.21
C THR A 34 5.53 -2.26 -5.44
N CYS A 35 4.39 -2.72 -4.94
CA CYS A 35 3.50 -1.89 -4.14
C CYS A 35 4.05 -1.60 -2.74
N PRO A 36 3.87 -0.36 -2.22
CA PRO A 36 4.24 -0.02 -0.85
C PRO A 36 3.45 -0.88 0.13
N GLY A 37 4.09 -1.32 1.22
CA GLY A 37 3.46 -2.19 2.21
C GLY A 37 3.12 -3.58 1.68
N LEU A 38 3.79 -4.01 0.60
CA LEU A 38 3.61 -5.32 -0.04
C LEU A 38 2.16 -5.63 -0.40
N ARG A 39 1.43 -4.59 -0.80
CA ARG A 39 0.05 -4.71 -1.29
C ARG A 39 0.02 -5.41 -2.64
N CYS A 40 -1.17 -5.82 -3.04
CA CYS A 40 -1.35 -6.53 -4.29
C CYS A 40 -1.13 -5.58 -5.47
N CYS A 41 -0.50 -6.10 -6.51
CA CYS A 41 -0.42 -5.44 -7.79
C CYS A 41 -1.44 -6.06 -8.74
N SER A 42 -2.36 -5.28 -9.29
CA SER A 42 -3.24 -5.78 -10.35
C SER A 42 -2.49 -5.96 -11.65
N ILE A 43 -3.00 -6.81 -12.55
CA ILE A 43 -2.53 -6.95 -13.93
C ILE A 43 -2.61 -5.64 -14.73
N TRP A 44 -3.36 -4.65 -14.23
CA TRP A 44 -3.43 -3.29 -14.80
C TRP A 44 -2.34 -2.35 -14.27
N GLY A 45 -1.44 -2.87 -13.44
CA GLY A 45 -0.29 -2.17 -12.88
C GLY A 45 -0.68 -1.13 -11.84
N TRP A 46 -1.65 -1.45 -10.98
CA TRP A 46 -2.09 -0.59 -9.89
C TRP A 46 -2.03 -1.31 -8.55
N CYS A 47 -1.67 -0.59 -7.51
CA CYS A 47 -1.62 -1.11 -6.15
C CYS A 47 -2.98 -1.02 -5.44
N GLY A 48 -3.33 -2.06 -4.68
CA GLY A 48 -4.50 -2.05 -3.82
C GLY A 48 -4.61 -3.30 -2.95
N ASP A 49 -5.64 -3.32 -2.09
CA ASP A 49 -5.88 -4.40 -1.11
C ASP A 49 -7.24 -5.09 -1.29
N SER A 50 -8.02 -4.69 -2.30
CA SER A 50 -9.33 -5.28 -2.60
C SER A 50 -9.28 -6.29 -3.74
N GLU A 51 -10.37 -7.02 -3.94
CA GLU A 51 -10.50 -8.09 -4.95
C GLU A 51 -9.99 -7.70 -6.35
N PRO A 52 -10.27 -6.49 -6.90
CA PRO A 52 -9.76 -6.11 -8.22
C PRO A 52 -8.24 -6.07 -8.34
N TYR A 53 -7.53 -6.02 -7.21
CA TYR A 53 -6.07 -5.98 -7.13
C TYR A 53 -5.48 -7.31 -6.67
N CYS A 54 -6.15 -8.00 -5.75
CA CYS A 54 -5.61 -9.16 -5.04
C CYS A 54 -6.21 -10.51 -5.47
N GLY A 55 -7.36 -10.50 -6.15
CA GLY A 55 -8.07 -11.67 -6.61
C GLY A 55 -7.61 -12.14 -7.99
N PRO A 56 -8.52 -12.60 -8.87
CA PRO A 56 -8.16 -13.21 -10.17
C PRO A 56 -7.37 -12.29 -11.12
N SER A 57 -7.48 -10.98 -10.95
CA SER A 57 -6.76 -9.96 -11.72
C SER A 57 -5.47 -9.49 -11.03
N CYS A 58 -4.93 -10.28 -10.11
CA CYS A 58 -3.66 -10.00 -9.46
C CYS A 58 -2.45 -10.47 -10.30
N GLU A 59 -1.39 -9.67 -10.31
CA GLU A 59 -0.09 -9.98 -10.92
C GLU A 59 0.93 -10.43 -9.86
N THR A 60 1.05 -9.71 -8.74
CA THR A 60 2.01 -10.02 -7.67
C THR A 60 1.43 -9.71 -6.28
N ASN A 61 1.92 -10.42 -5.26
CA ASN A 61 1.45 -10.37 -3.87
C ASN A 61 -0.04 -10.73 -3.73
N CYS A 62 -0.49 -11.76 -4.46
CA CYS A 62 -1.89 -12.16 -4.54
C CYS A 62 -2.35 -12.87 -3.28
N TRP A 63 -3.67 -12.92 -3.04
CA TRP A 63 -4.21 -13.63 -1.88
C TRP A 63 -3.94 -15.13 -1.92
N ASP A 64 -4.01 -15.72 -3.12
CA ASP A 64 -3.82 -17.17 -3.32
C ASP A 64 -2.35 -17.61 -3.20
N ASP A 65 -1.41 -16.65 -3.13
CA ASP A 65 0.02 -16.89 -2.95
C ASP A 65 0.43 -16.97 -1.47
N GLU A 66 -0.53 -16.93 -0.54
CA GLU A 66 -0.22 -17.18 0.88
C GLU A 66 0.39 -18.58 1.03
N ARG A 67 1.48 -18.67 1.79
CA ARG A 67 2.12 -19.95 2.09
C ARG A 67 1.17 -20.87 2.85
N SER A 68 1.26 -22.17 2.59
CA SER A 68 0.49 -23.20 3.29
C SER A 68 0.80 -23.32 4.79
N ASP A 69 1.96 -22.83 5.23
CA ASP A 69 2.36 -22.76 6.64
C ASP A 69 1.98 -21.43 7.31
N HIS A 70 1.31 -20.53 6.59
CA HIS A 70 0.88 -19.21 7.03
C HIS A 70 2.02 -18.31 7.54
N ARG A 71 3.28 -18.61 7.20
CA ARG A 71 4.43 -17.79 7.59
C ARG A 71 4.57 -16.59 6.68
N CYS A 72 5.02 -15.48 7.24
CA CYS A 72 5.26 -14.24 6.51
C CYS A 72 6.48 -13.50 7.09
N GLY A 73 6.85 -12.36 6.49
CA GLY A 73 7.97 -11.54 6.95
C GLY A 73 9.30 -11.87 6.27
N ALA A 74 10.31 -11.05 6.58
CA ALA A 74 11.59 -11.06 5.89
C ALA A 74 12.34 -12.41 6.02
N ALA A 75 12.13 -13.11 7.14
CA ALA A 75 12.73 -14.42 7.40
C ALA A 75 12.34 -15.50 6.37
N VAL A 76 11.20 -15.34 5.69
CA VAL A 76 10.69 -16.28 4.67
C VAL A 76 10.49 -15.60 3.31
N GLY A 77 11.14 -14.46 3.08
CA GLY A 77 11.12 -13.77 1.79
C GLY A 77 9.88 -12.91 1.54
N ASN A 78 9.20 -12.44 2.60
CA ASN A 78 8.04 -11.55 2.51
C ASN A 78 6.89 -12.04 1.59
N PRO A 79 6.41 -13.29 1.75
CA PRO A 79 5.28 -13.77 0.99
C PRO A 79 3.99 -12.98 1.34
N PRO A 80 3.02 -12.90 0.44
CA PRO A 80 1.74 -12.27 0.74
C PRO A 80 0.92 -13.10 1.74
N CYS A 81 -0.10 -12.46 2.31
CA CYS A 81 -1.16 -13.11 3.07
C CYS A 81 -2.47 -13.11 2.24
N GLY A 82 -3.42 -13.96 2.63
CA GLY A 82 -4.70 -14.12 1.97
C GLY A 82 -5.66 -12.96 2.21
N GLN A 83 -6.91 -13.14 1.79
CA GLN A 83 -7.97 -12.15 1.95
C GLN A 83 -8.17 -11.80 3.42
N ASP A 84 -8.26 -10.50 3.72
CA ASP A 84 -8.44 -9.94 5.08
C ASP A 84 -7.38 -10.40 6.11
N ARG A 85 -6.18 -10.74 5.63
CA ARG A 85 -5.05 -11.19 6.46
C ARG A 85 -3.84 -10.29 6.28
N CYS A 86 -3.14 -10.05 7.39
CA CYS A 86 -1.98 -9.19 7.48
C CYS A 86 -0.78 -9.98 8.00
N CYS A 87 0.43 -9.49 7.74
CA CYS A 87 1.61 -10.10 8.31
C CYS A 87 1.90 -9.50 9.67
N SER A 88 1.74 -10.28 10.74
CA SER A 88 2.08 -9.82 12.09
C SER A 88 3.58 -9.67 12.28
N VAL A 89 4.02 -8.89 13.26
CA VAL A 89 5.44 -8.78 13.68
C VAL A 89 6.06 -10.10 14.12
N HIS A 90 5.23 -11.11 14.40
CA HIS A 90 5.66 -12.45 14.74
C HIS A 90 5.89 -13.34 13.51
N GLY A 91 5.69 -12.83 12.29
CA GLY A 91 5.95 -13.55 11.04
C GLY A 91 4.87 -14.58 10.72
N TRP A 92 3.61 -14.25 11.01
CA TRP A 92 2.43 -15.05 10.72
C TRP A 92 1.36 -14.24 10.02
N CYS A 93 0.75 -14.83 9.00
CA CYS A 93 -0.46 -14.31 8.39
C CYS A 93 -1.66 -14.58 9.30
N GLY A 94 -2.52 -13.58 9.47
CA GLY A 94 -3.77 -13.71 10.24
C GLY A 94 -4.62 -12.45 10.15
N GLY A 95 -5.85 -12.55 10.65
CA GLY A 95 -6.80 -11.43 10.66
C GLY A 95 -7.02 -10.89 12.07
N GLY A 96 -7.60 -9.70 12.15
CA GLY A 96 -7.97 -9.06 13.42
C GLY A 96 -6.82 -8.31 14.10
N TRP A 97 -7.06 -7.94 15.36
CA TRP A 97 -6.24 -6.95 16.08
C TRP A 97 -4.78 -7.37 16.25
N ASP A 98 -4.55 -8.64 16.58
CA ASP A 98 -3.22 -9.19 16.85
C ASP A 98 -2.32 -9.30 15.60
N TYR A 99 -2.90 -9.15 14.40
CA TYR A 99 -2.18 -9.32 13.14
C TYR A 99 -2.10 -8.03 12.33
N CYS A 100 -3.17 -7.24 12.36
CA CYS A 100 -3.38 -6.17 11.40
C CYS A 100 -3.22 -4.75 11.96
N PHE A 101 -3.11 -4.57 13.28
CA PHE A 101 -3.28 -3.25 13.91
C PHE A 101 -2.04 -2.81 14.67
N GLY A 102 -1.75 -1.51 14.53
CA GLY A 102 -0.66 -0.85 15.24
C GLY A 102 0.69 -1.52 15.01
N GLU A 103 1.47 -1.60 16.08
CA GLU A 103 2.79 -2.20 16.11
C GLU A 103 2.79 -3.73 16.04
N ASN A 104 1.62 -4.38 16.00
CA ASN A 104 1.52 -5.83 15.81
C ASN A 104 1.64 -6.24 14.34
N CYS A 105 1.65 -5.29 13.39
CA CYS A 105 1.66 -5.57 11.96
C CYS A 105 2.94 -5.08 11.26
N GLN A 106 3.49 -5.89 10.36
CA GLN A 106 4.63 -5.55 9.49
C GLN A 106 4.19 -4.95 8.15
N TYR A 107 3.24 -5.61 7.47
CA TYR A 107 2.77 -5.20 6.15
C TYR A 107 1.36 -5.72 5.86
N ARG A 108 0.72 -5.07 4.87
CA ARG A 108 -0.71 -5.21 4.57
C ARG A 108 -1.60 -4.96 5.80
N CYS A 109 -1.18 -4.01 6.63
CA CYS A 109 -1.86 -3.62 7.86
C CYS A 109 -3.17 -2.90 7.56
N SER A 110 -4.17 -3.15 8.39
CA SER A 110 -5.41 -2.39 8.36
C SER A 110 -5.17 -1.02 8.98
N SER A 111 -5.74 0.04 8.39
CA SER A 111 -5.44 1.41 8.78
C SER A 111 -6.24 1.96 9.97
N SER A 112 -7.07 1.16 10.64
CA SER A 112 -7.86 1.62 11.80
C SER A 112 -8.71 0.53 12.41
#